data_AF-A0A972U2V1-F1
#
_entry.id   AF-A0A972U2V1-F1
#
_cell.length_a   1.000
_cell.length_b   1.000
_cell.length_c   1.000
_cell.angle_alpha   90.00
_cell.angle_beta   90.00
_cell.angle_gamma   90.00
#
_symmetry.space_group_name_H-M   'P 1'
#
loop_
_entity.id
_entity.type
_entity.pdbx_description
1 polymer ?
#
loop_
_entity_poly.entity_id
_entity_poly.type
_entity_poly.pdbx_seq_one_letter_code
_entity_poly.pdbx_strand_id
1 'polypeptide(L)'
;MSERVSSVDTTSEQNERLLGFADAVFAIAMTFIALDLGDIPENLGQAGGASVADYVAESARGYGVYFATFLIVAFLWWRHHLIFRYIKRSSPGLVWLNIGMLALVAALPYPAQLLGESDGSALALVVLLVPLILIGVFLWLQWELALKQQLTIPELPSGTIKYVRSQLLNSPLTLGVAAALAAIGWETQSSFAYRLSLGMWLVLVLVAMVLRRIWPVPEQATEILVDSDADGWSAAADIDEQEAQQVRSVLARIRNGSDTDRIKVLTDGVAAIAVTILALQLRPPSASDVTNEAILDNLSEVPWSNYLTTFILISVFWMAHVRIFRRVLGADTVLLWLNLFFLMFVSFLPTTSALQSAAEVPETVVIYFLAMFFTSVSLNAIGVYAVYGRRLSVAAASEVDGIVSLFRSISLSAGFLLVAGIVWVTQNDVWASTIYIAVILNGRLGRAFAGIVLARRHRKSVAGISN
;
A
#
# COMPACT_ATOMS: atom_id res chain seq x y z
N MET A 1 -31.56 27.32 -18.62
CA MET A 1 -30.34 27.76 -17.94
C MET A 1 -29.55 26.50 -17.59
N SER A 2 -28.63 26.07 -18.45
CA SER A 2 -27.81 24.89 -18.19
C SER A 2 -26.67 25.31 -17.28
N GLU A 3 -26.72 24.94 -16.00
CA GLU A 3 -25.56 25.03 -15.13
C GLU A 3 -24.42 24.20 -15.74
N ARG A 4 -23.42 24.89 -16.29
CA ARG A 4 -22.13 24.28 -16.63
C ARG A 4 -21.45 23.94 -15.31
N VAL A 5 -21.76 22.76 -14.78
CA VAL A 5 -21.09 22.22 -13.59
C VAL A 5 -19.63 21.99 -13.98
N SER A 6 -18.78 22.91 -13.56
CA SER A 6 -17.34 22.80 -13.75
C SER A 6 -16.82 21.62 -12.93
N SER A 7 -15.81 20.92 -13.44
CA SER A 7 -15.14 19.80 -12.76
C SER A 7 -14.63 20.14 -11.34
N VAL A 8 -14.58 21.42 -10.99
CA VAL A 8 -14.11 21.98 -9.72
C VAL A 8 -15.02 21.63 -8.55
N ASP A 9 -16.31 21.34 -8.81
CA ASP A 9 -17.32 20.95 -7.80
C ASP A 9 -17.72 19.45 -7.88
N THR A 10 -16.89 18.57 -8.48
CA THR A 10 -17.42 17.27 -8.97
C THR A 10 -17.30 16.04 -8.08
N THR A 11 -16.95 16.16 -6.80
CA THR A 11 -17.33 15.11 -5.84
C THR A 11 -18.36 15.70 -4.91
N SER A 12 -19.61 15.23 -4.99
CA SER A 12 -20.55 15.53 -3.91
C SER A 12 -19.94 15.07 -2.59
N GLU A 13 -20.20 15.80 -1.50
CA GLU A 13 -19.78 15.40 -0.15
C GLU A 13 -20.09 13.91 0.14
N GLN A 14 -21.22 13.43 -0.41
CA GLN A 14 -21.63 12.03 -0.35
C GLN A 14 -20.62 11.06 -1.00
N ASN A 15 -20.04 11.43 -2.14
CA ASN A 15 -19.01 10.62 -2.80
C ASN A 15 -17.69 10.62 -2.03
N GLU A 16 -17.27 11.75 -1.47
CA GLU A 16 -16.05 11.80 -0.64
C GLU A 16 -16.18 10.91 0.59
N ARG A 17 -17.35 10.94 1.25
CA ARG A 17 -17.65 10.05 2.37
C ARG A 17 -17.68 8.58 1.97
N LEU A 18 -18.25 8.25 0.81
CA LEU A 18 -18.24 6.89 0.26
C LEU A 18 -16.80 6.38 0.04
N LEU A 19 -15.96 7.23 -0.56
CA LEU A 19 -14.56 6.91 -0.85
C LEU A 19 -13.74 6.77 0.42
N GLY A 20 -13.87 7.69 1.37
CA GLY A 20 -13.19 7.62 2.66
C GLY A 20 -13.61 6.37 3.45
N PHE A 21 -14.89 6.00 3.41
CA PHE A 21 -15.38 4.76 4.02
C PHE A 21 -14.79 3.52 3.34
N ALA A 22 -14.75 3.48 2.01
CA ALA A 22 -14.11 2.39 1.28
C ALA A 22 -12.61 2.27 1.62
N ASP A 23 -11.88 3.39 1.62
CA ASP A 23 -10.46 3.44 1.94
C ASP A 23 -10.17 2.91 3.36
N ALA A 24 -11.02 3.23 4.33
CA ALA A 24 -10.94 2.68 5.68
C ALA A 24 -11.16 1.16 5.72
N VAL A 25 -12.17 0.63 5.03
CA VAL A 25 -12.43 -0.82 5.00
C VAL A 25 -11.30 -1.58 4.29
N PHE A 26 -10.76 -1.04 3.19
CA PHE A 26 -9.59 -1.62 2.53
C PHE A 26 -8.36 -1.61 3.45
N ALA A 27 -8.13 -0.54 4.22
CA ALA A 27 -7.05 -0.50 5.19
C ALA A 27 -7.20 -1.58 6.29
N ILE A 28 -8.42 -1.79 6.81
CA ILE A 28 -8.72 -2.86 7.78
C ILE A 28 -8.44 -4.23 7.16
N ALA A 29 -8.96 -4.50 5.97
CA ALA A 29 -8.75 -5.78 5.31
C ALA A 29 -7.25 -6.05 5.06
N MET A 30 -6.49 -5.04 4.60
CA MET A 30 -5.05 -5.19 4.35
C MET A 30 -4.24 -5.47 5.62
N THR A 31 -4.61 -4.87 6.75
CA THR A 31 -3.86 -4.98 8.01
C THR A 31 -4.25 -6.21 8.81
N PHE A 32 -5.51 -6.65 8.76
CA PHE A 32 -5.99 -7.80 9.53
C PHE A 32 -5.45 -9.14 8.99
N ILE A 33 -5.04 -9.24 7.73
CA ILE A 33 -4.40 -10.46 7.21
C ILE A 33 -3.07 -10.73 7.97
N ALA A 34 -2.43 -9.70 8.55
CA ALA A 34 -1.18 -9.85 9.29
C ALA A 34 -1.37 -10.36 10.74
N LEU A 35 -2.60 -10.33 11.28
CA LEU A 35 -2.86 -10.60 12.70
C LEU A 35 -2.61 -12.06 13.08
N ASP A 36 -2.87 -12.99 12.16
CA ASP A 36 -2.95 -14.42 12.47
C ASP A 36 -2.00 -15.24 11.59
N LEU A 37 -0.74 -14.83 11.56
CA LEU A 37 0.29 -15.41 10.71
C LEU A 37 0.95 -16.69 11.30
N GLY A 38 0.25 -17.35 12.22
CA GLY A 38 0.65 -18.62 12.84
C GLY A 38 0.91 -18.50 14.34
N ASP A 39 0.57 -19.56 15.07
CA ASP A 39 0.79 -19.67 16.51
C ASP A 39 2.29 -19.69 16.81
N ILE A 40 2.80 -18.64 17.46
CA ILE A 40 4.19 -18.57 17.89
C ILE A 40 4.38 -19.54 19.07
N PRO A 41 5.30 -20.53 19.00
CA PRO A 41 5.53 -21.46 20.09
C PRO A 41 6.02 -20.75 21.36
N GLU A 42 5.48 -21.12 22.52
CA GLU A 42 5.89 -20.53 23.82
C GLU A 42 7.37 -20.78 24.16
N ASN A 43 7.95 -21.85 23.61
CA ASN A 43 9.35 -22.25 23.83
C ASN A 43 10.28 -21.83 22.66
N LEU A 44 9.85 -20.92 21.79
CA LEU A 44 10.64 -20.48 20.64
C LEU A 44 11.97 -19.87 21.08
N GLY A 45 13.09 -20.30 20.49
CA GLY A 45 14.42 -19.78 20.78
C GLY A 45 15.01 -20.16 22.15
N GLN A 46 14.27 -20.92 22.97
CA GLN A 46 14.75 -21.43 24.26
C GLN A 46 15.67 -22.65 24.07
N ALA A 47 16.56 -22.91 25.03
CA ALA A 47 17.45 -24.07 24.99
C ALA A 47 16.64 -25.39 24.99
N GLY A 48 16.73 -26.16 23.90
CA GLY A 48 15.95 -27.39 23.70
C GLY A 48 14.51 -27.15 23.24
N GLY A 49 14.12 -25.90 22.96
CA GLY A 49 12.83 -25.53 22.39
C GLY A 49 12.82 -25.49 20.85
N ALA A 50 11.78 -24.89 20.28
CA ALA A 50 11.66 -24.74 18.82
C ALA A 50 12.69 -23.74 18.28
N SER A 51 13.35 -24.10 17.18
CA SER A 51 14.25 -23.19 16.47
C SER A 51 13.46 -22.10 15.73
N VAL A 52 13.95 -20.86 15.77
CA VAL A 52 13.38 -19.75 14.98
C VAL A 52 13.43 -20.05 13.49
N ALA A 53 14.49 -20.70 13.02
CA ALA A 53 14.63 -21.05 11.61
C ALA A 53 13.58 -22.07 11.16
N ASP A 54 13.30 -23.07 11.99
CA ASP A 54 12.31 -24.12 11.70
C ASP A 54 10.90 -23.52 11.73
N TYR A 55 10.58 -22.71 12.74
CA TYR A 55 9.32 -21.98 12.81
C TYR A 55 9.09 -21.12 11.56
N VAL A 56 10.08 -20.31 11.14
CA VAL A 56 9.95 -19.47 9.94
C VAL A 56 9.80 -20.32 8.67
N ALA A 57 10.49 -21.46 8.58
CA ALA A 57 10.38 -22.37 7.45
C ALA A 57 8.97 -23.01 7.37
N GLU A 58 8.41 -23.39 8.51
CA GLU A 58 7.05 -23.93 8.63
C GLU A 58 5.99 -22.87 8.31
N SER A 59 6.16 -21.64 8.81
CA SER A 59 5.26 -20.50 8.55
C SER A 59 5.47 -19.83 7.19
N ALA A 60 6.47 -20.24 6.40
CA ALA A 60 6.81 -19.61 5.12
C ALA A 60 5.62 -19.57 4.15
N ARG A 61 4.77 -20.61 4.14
CA ARG A 61 3.54 -20.63 3.34
C ARG A 61 2.55 -19.56 3.82
N GLY A 62 2.32 -19.47 5.14
CA GLY A 62 1.45 -18.46 5.73
C GLY A 62 1.89 -17.05 5.37
N TYR A 63 3.17 -16.74 5.52
CA TYR A 63 3.74 -15.46 5.09
C TYR A 63 3.57 -15.21 3.57
N GLY A 64 3.80 -16.24 2.74
CA GLY A 64 3.57 -16.14 1.30
C GLY A 64 2.11 -15.82 0.94
N VAL A 65 1.15 -16.47 1.61
CA VAL A 65 -0.28 -16.20 1.44
C VAL A 65 -0.66 -14.81 1.92
N TYR A 66 -0.10 -14.34 3.04
CA TYR A 66 -0.27 -12.96 3.51
C TYR A 66 0.19 -11.94 2.47
N PHE A 67 1.43 -12.03 1.97
CA PHE A 67 1.96 -11.06 1.00
C PHE A 67 1.16 -11.10 -0.31
N ALA A 68 0.80 -12.29 -0.79
CA ALA A 68 -0.05 -12.44 -1.97
C ALA A 68 -1.42 -11.81 -1.77
N THR A 69 -2.08 -12.09 -0.64
CA THR A 69 -3.43 -11.56 -0.34
C THR A 69 -3.39 -10.05 -0.16
N PHE A 70 -2.38 -9.51 0.53
CA PHE A 70 -2.18 -8.07 0.64
C PHE A 70 -2.11 -7.42 -0.75
N LEU A 71 -1.28 -7.95 -1.65
CA LEU A 71 -1.13 -7.41 -3.01
C LEU A 71 -2.42 -7.54 -3.83
N ILE A 72 -3.21 -8.60 -3.61
CA ILE A 72 -4.53 -8.78 -4.25
C ILE A 72 -5.49 -7.70 -3.74
N VAL A 73 -5.62 -7.50 -2.44
CA VAL A 73 -6.49 -6.47 -1.85
C VAL A 73 -6.04 -5.07 -2.29
N ALA A 74 -4.73 -4.83 -2.34
CA ALA A 74 -4.11 -3.60 -2.84
C ALA A 74 -4.45 -3.34 -4.31
N PHE A 75 -4.41 -4.39 -5.15
CA PHE A 75 -4.85 -4.32 -6.54
C PHE A 75 -6.35 -4.03 -6.67
N LEU A 76 -7.19 -4.66 -5.83
CA LEU A 76 -8.64 -4.41 -5.82
C LEU A 76 -8.95 -2.96 -5.41
N TRP A 77 -8.26 -2.45 -4.40
CA TRP A 77 -8.33 -1.04 -4.02
C TRP A 77 -7.89 -0.13 -5.18
N TRP A 78 -6.82 -0.47 -5.89
CA TRP A 78 -6.37 0.29 -7.07
C TRP A 78 -7.41 0.26 -8.21
N ARG A 79 -8.11 -0.86 -8.42
CA ARG A 79 -9.22 -0.95 -9.38
C ARG A 79 -10.40 -0.08 -8.97
N HIS A 80 -10.77 -0.10 -7.70
CA HIS A 80 -11.76 0.81 -7.13
C HIS A 80 -11.33 2.28 -7.30
N HIS A 81 -10.05 2.58 -7.05
CA HIS A 81 -9.45 3.89 -7.31
C HIS A 81 -9.59 4.34 -8.77
N LEU A 82 -9.25 3.46 -9.70
CA LEU A 82 -9.34 3.74 -11.13
C LEU A 82 -10.75 4.09 -11.59
N ILE A 83 -11.78 3.35 -11.16
CA ILE A 83 -13.16 3.61 -11.61
C ILE A 83 -13.71 4.91 -11.02
N PHE A 84 -13.42 5.20 -9.75
CA PHE A 84 -13.88 6.41 -9.06
C PHE A 84 -13.11 7.68 -9.45
N ARG A 85 -12.02 7.54 -10.20
CA ARG A 85 -11.43 8.66 -10.94
C ARG A 85 -12.42 9.26 -11.95
N TYR A 86 -13.26 8.41 -12.55
CA TYR A 86 -14.25 8.80 -13.56
C TYR A 86 -15.66 8.97 -13.00
N ILE A 87 -16.03 8.26 -11.93
CA ILE A 87 -17.35 8.38 -11.28
C ILE A 87 -17.35 9.61 -10.36
N LYS A 88 -18.23 10.58 -10.66
CA LYS A 88 -18.29 11.88 -9.98
C LYS A 88 -19.60 12.13 -9.24
N ARG A 89 -20.64 11.35 -9.53
CA ARG A 89 -21.93 11.40 -8.82
C ARG A 89 -22.22 10.08 -8.12
N SER A 90 -22.95 10.15 -7.02
CA SER A 90 -23.41 8.97 -6.28
C SER A 90 -24.87 8.69 -6.58
N SER A 91 -25.27 7.44 -6.49
CA SER A 91 -26.68 7.04 -6.46
C SER A 91 -26.88 5.98 -5.38
N PRO A 92 -28.11 5.81 -4.84
CA PRO A 92 -28.37 4.78 -3.83
C PRO A 92 -27.96 3.37 -4.28
N GLY A 93 -28.18 3.05 -5.57
CA GLY A 93 -27.77 1.76 -6.13
C GLY A 93 -26.25 1.57 -6.15
N LEU A 94 -25.49 2.62 -6.50
CA LEU A 94 -24.04 2.58 -6.48
C LEU A 94 -23.50 2.38 -5.05
N VAL A 95 -24.09 3.07 -4.07
CA VAL A 95 -23.73 2.92 -2.65
C VAL A 95 -23.96 1.49 -2.16
N TRP A 96 -25.10 0.88 -2.48
CA TRP A 96 -25.37 -0.51 -2.09
C TRP A 96 -24.45 -1.52 -2.77
N LEU A 97 -24.12 -1.34 -4.05
CA LEU A 97 -23.11 -2.16 -4.71
C LEU A 97 -21.73 -2.01 -4.07
N ASN A 98 -21.38 -0.79 -3.65
CA ASN A 98 -20.14 -0.53 -2.94
C ASN A 98 -20.14 -1.22 -1.56
N ILE A 99 -21.22 -1.12 -0.79
CA ILE A 99 -21.35 -1.79 0.51
C ILE A 99 -21.24 -3.31 0.37
N GLY A 100 -21.91 -3.91 -0.63
CA GLY A 100 -21.82 -5.36 -0.89
C GLY A 100 -20.40 -5.81 -1.24
N MET A 101 -19.69 -5.03 -2.06
CA MET A 101 -18.27 -5.26 -2.36
C MET A 101 -17.40 -5.16 -1.10
N LEU A 102 -17.60 -4.11 -0.29
CA LEU A 102 -16.81 -3.89 0.93
C LEU A 102 -17.04 -4.97 1.98
N ALA A 103 -18.25 -5.52 2.08
CA ALA A 103 -18.52 -6.67 2.94
C ALA A 103 -17.68 -7.90 2.54
N LEU A 104 -17.53 -8.15 1.23
CA LEU A 104 -16.67 -9.22 0.73
C LEU A 104 -15.19 -8.93 0.97
N VAL A 105 -14.73 -7.68 0.76
CA VAL A 105 -13.35 -7.26 1.04
C VAL A 105 -13.01 -7.45 2.51
N ALA A 106 -13.90 -7.03 3.42
CA ALA A 106 -13.73 -7.20 4.86
C ALA A 106 -13.71 -8.68 5.30
N ALA A 107 -14.34 -9.57 4.53
CA ALA A 107 -14.33 -11.00 4.79
C ALA A 107 -13.08 -11.73 4.26
N LEU A 108 -12.23 -11.10 3.44
CA LEU A 108 -11.04 -11.73 2.84
C LEU A 108 -9.95 -12.23 3.81
N PRO A 109 -9.75 -11.67 5.02
CA PRO A 109 -8.77 -12.21 5.95
C PRO A 109 -9.02 -13.69 6.30
N TYR A 110 -10.27 -14.08 6.52
CA TYR A 110 -10.64 -15.45 6.88
C TYR A 110 -10.25 -16.52 5.82
N PRO A 111 -10.68 -16.42 4.55
CA PRO A 111 -10.31 -17.42 3.56
C PRO A 111 -8.82 -17.38 3.20
N ALA A 112 -8.14 -16.25 3.38
CA ALA A 112 -6.70 -16.15 3.21
C ALA A 112 -5.96 -16.94 4.31
N GLN A 113 -6.37 -16.77 5.56
CA GLN A 113 -5.87 -17.57 6.68
C GLN A 113 -6.12 -19.07 6.47
N LEU A 114 -7.36 -19.43 6.12
CA LEU A 114 -7.74 -20.82 5.84
C LEU A 114 -6.84 -21.44 4.76
N LEU A 115 -6.50 -20.68 3.70
CA LEU A 115 -5.57 -21.15 2.67
C LEU A 115 -4.13 -21.29 3.20
N GLY A 116 -3.67 -20.34 4.01
CA GLY A 116 -2.33 -20.35 4.61
C GLY A 116 -2.09 -21.55 5.54
N GLU A 117 -3.09 -21.89 6.35
CA GLU A 117 -3.08 -23.02 7.28
C GLU A 117 -3.33 -24.36 6.58
N SER A 118 -4.04 -24.33 5.45
CA SER A 118 -4.27 -25.56 4.69
C SER A 118 -3.00 -26.01 3.96
N ASP A 119 -2.69 -27.31 4.03
CA ASP A 119 -1.56 -27.92 3.32
C ASP A 119 -1.76 -28.01 1.80
N GLY A 120 -1.94 -26.87 1.13
CA GLY A 120 -2.23 -26.80 -0.30
C GLY A 120 -3.63 -27.29 -0.65
N SER A 121 -4.62 -27.06 0.22
CA SER A 121 -6.00 -27.50 -0.03
C SER A 121 -6.62 -26.77 -1.21
N ALA A 122 -7.05 -27.54 -2.20
CA ALA A 122 -7.77 -27.01 -3.36
C ALA A 122 -9.13 -26.41 -2.94
N LEU A 123 -9.78 -26.95 -1.91
CA LEU A 123 -11.01 -26.39 -1.37
C LEU A 123 -10.75 -25.02 -0.73
N ALA A 124 -9.71 -24.88 0.09
CA ALA A 124 -9.37 -23.59 0.71
C ALA A 124 -9.09 -22.52 -0.36
N LEU A 125 -8.45 -22.92 -1.47
CA LEU A 125 -8.25 -22.02 -2.62
C LEU A 125 -9.58 -21.62 -3.27
N VAL A 126 -10.54 -22.54 -3.44
CA VAL A 126 -11.90 -22.18 -3.91
C VAL A 126 -12.58 -21.19 -2.97
N VAL A 127 -12.51 -21.42 -1.65
CA VAL A 127 -13.11 -20.54 -0.64
C VAL A 127 -12.51 -19.12 -0.71
N LEU A 128 -11.23 -18.97 -1.04
CA LEU A 128 -10.60 -17.67 -1.32
C LEU A 128 -11.00 -17.07 -2.67
N LEU A 129 -11.07 -17.87 -3.73
CA LEU A 129 -11.35 -17.37 -5.08
C LEU A 129 -12.78 -16.86 -5.25
N VAL A 130 -13.76 -17.49 -4.60
CA VAL A 130 -15.18 -17.08 -4.69
C VAL A 130 -15.40 -15.61 -4.30
N PRO A 131 -15.01 -15.12 -3.11
CA PRO A 131 -15.18 -13.71 -2.76
C PRO A 131 -14.39 -12.78 -3.69
N LEU A 132 -13.21 -13.17 -4.18
CA LEU A 132 -12.44 -12.38 -5.13
C LEU A 132 -13.15 -12.22 -6.49
N ILE A 133 -13.77 -13.30 -7.00
CA ILE A 133 -14.60 -13.25 -8.20
C ILE A 133 -15.78 -12.29 -7.98
N LEU A 134 -16.48 -12.45 -6.87
CA LEU A 134 -17.64 -11.62 -6.54
C LEU A 134 -17.25 -10.15 -6.43
N ILE A 135 -16.14 -9.80 -5.77
CA ILE A 135 -15.62 -8.42 -5.72
C ILE A 135 -15.38 -7.88 -7.14
N GLY A 136 -14.77 -8.68 -8.02
CA GLY A 136 -14.58 -8.33 -9.43
C GLY A 136 -15.90 -8.06 -10.17
N VAL A 137 -16.92 -8.88 -9.93
CA VAL A 137 -18.29 -8.67 -10.47
C VAL A 137 -18.92 -7.41 -9.92
N PHE A 138 -18.81 -7.13 -8.61
CA PHE A 138 -19.32 -5.89 -8.01
C PHE A 138 -18.65 -4.65 -8.61
N LEU A 139 -17.32 -4.65 -8.78
CA LEU A 139 -16.61 -3.55 -9.43
C LEU A 139 -17.10 -3.33 -10.87
N TRP A 140 -17.34 -4.42 -11.62
CA TRP A 140 -17.92 -4.33 -12.96
C TRP A 140 -19.36 -3.77 -12.94
N LEU A 141 -20.21 -4.25 -12.03
CA LEU A 141 -21.58 -3.76 -11.87
C LEU A 141 -21.62 -2.27 -11.49
N GLN A 142 -20.73 -1.82 -10.62
CA GLN A 142 -20.59 -0.40 -10.27
C GLN A 142 -20.27 0.44 -11.52
N TRP A 143 -19.35 -0.03 -12.37
CA TRP A 143 -19.01 0.63 -13.63
C TRP A 143 -20.20 0.70 -14.60
N GLU A 144 -20.89 -0.42 -14.85
CA GLU A 144 -22.05 -0.44 -15.74
C GLU A 144 -23.21 0.43 -15.22
N LEU A 145 -23.47 0.38 -13.91
CA LEU A 145 -24.49 1.21 -13.28
C LEU A 145 -24.15 2.69 -13.43
N ALA A 146 -22.89 3.07 -13.20
CA ALA A 146 -22.43 4.45 -13.34
C ALA A 146 -22.57 4.96 -14.77
N LEU A 147 -22.29 4.14 -15.78
CA LEU A 147 -22.52 4.49 -17.19
C LEU A 147 -24.02 4.63 -17.49
N LYS A 148 -24.84 3.67 -17.06
CA LYS A 148 -26.29 3.66 -17.30
C LYS A 148 -26.99 4.87 -16.66
N GLN A 149 -26.55 5.27 -15.48
CA GLN A 149 -27.12 6.40 -14.73
C GLN A 149 -26.38 7.72 -14.98
N GLN A 150 -25.42 7.76 -15.90
CA GLN A 150 -24.63 8.96 -16.25
C GLN A 150 -23.97 9.60 -15.02
N LEU A 151 -23.42 8.77 -14.13
CA LEU A 151 -22.70 9.20 -12.92
C LEU A 151 -21.22 9.52 -13.18
N THR A 152 -20.72 9.19 -14.36
CA THR A 152 -19.34 9.46 -14.78
C THR A 152 -19.15 10.89 -15.26
N ILE A 153 -17.91 11.31 -15.48
CA ILE A 153 -17.61 12.57 -16.17
C ILE A 153 -18.35 12.65 -17.53
N PRO A 154 -18.84 13.83 -17.93
CA PRO A 154 -19.44 14.03 -19.25
C PRO A 154 -18.47 13.64 -20.37
N GLU A 155 -19.00 13.15 -21.48
CA GLU A 155 -18.25 12.90 -22.72
C GLU A 155 -17.06 11.92 -22.58
N LEU A 156 -17.18 10.93 -21.69
CA LEU A 156 -16.15 9.92 -21.49
C LEU A 156 -15.82 9.18 -22.81
N PRO A 157 -14.54 9.17 -23.27
CA PRO A 157 -14.18 8.53 -24.53
C PRO A 157 -14.55 7.05 -24.58
N SER A 158 -15.07 6.59 -25.73
CA SER A 158 -15.48 5.18 -25.91
C SER A 158 -14.32 4.19 -25.76
N GLY A 159 -13.09 4.60 -26.09
CA GLY A 159 -11.86 3.82 -25.84
C GLY A 159 -11.62 3.59 -24.35
N THR A 160 -11.76 4.63 -23.52
CA THR A 160 -11.65 4.55 -22.05
C THR A 160 -12.71 3.64 -21.47
N ILE A 161 -13.96 3.74 -21.96
CA ILE A 161 -15.06 2.85 -21.52
C ILE A 161 -14.72 1.38 -21.77
N LYS A 162 -14.29 1.06 -22.99
CA LYS A 162 -13.91 -0.31 -23.38
C LYS A 162 -12.68 -0.80 -22.60
N TYR A 163 -11.70 0.06 -22.38
CA TYR A 163 -10.52 -0.24 -21.57
C TYR A 163 -10.92 -0.59 -20.13
N VAL A 164 -11.62 0.30 -19.42
CA VAL A 164 -12.01 0.06 -18.03
C VAL A 164 -12.88 -1.19 -17.93
N ARG A 165 -13.90 -1.33 -18.79
CA ARG A 165 -14.79 -2.50 -18.81
C ARG A 165 -14.03 -3.81 -19.01
N SER A 166 -13.15 -3.90 -20.01
CA SER A 166 -12.37 -5.12 -20.28
C SER A 166 -11.43 -5.46 -19.13
N GLN A 167 -10.79 -4.46 -18.54
CA GLN A 167 -9.91 -4.64 -17.39
C GLN A 167 -10.66 -5.12 -16.14
N LEU A 168 -11.89 -4.67 -15.92
CA LEU A 168 -12.74 -5.10 -14.81
C LEU A 168 -13.26 -6.52 -15.01
N LEU A 169 -13.62 -6.91 -16.24
CA LEU A 169 -14.07 -8.27 -16.57
C LEU A 169 -12.96 -9.31 -16.54
N ASN A 170 -11.71 -8.91 -16.78
CA ASN A 170 -10.57 -9.83 -16.76
C ASN A 170 -10.44 -10.59 -15.42
N SER A 171 -10.61 -9.90 -14.28
CA SER A 171 -10.50 -10.51 -12.95
C SER A 171 -11.54 -11.60 -12.68
N PRO A 172 -12.87 -11.35 -12.73
CA PRO A 172 -13.85 -12.38 -12.45
C PRO A 172 -13.81 -13.53 -13.47
N LEU A 173 -13.48 -13.27 -14.73
CA LEU A 173 -13.38 -14.33 -15.74
C LEU A 173 -12.17 -15.25 -15.48
N THR A 174 -10.98 -14.67 -15.29
CA THR A 174 -9.77 -15.46 -15.07
C THR A 174 -9.82 -16.21 -13.73
N LEU A 175 -10.30 -15.55 -12.67
CA LEU A 175 -10.46 -16.17 -11.36
C LEU A 175 -11.60 -17.20 -11.36
N GLY A 176 -12.64 -17.02 -12.17
CA GLY A 176 -13.69 -18.02 -12.37
C GLY A 176 -13.16 -19.32 -12.96
N VAL A 177 -12.28 -19.23 -13.98
CA VAL A 177 -11.56 -20.39 -14.51
C VAL A 177 -10.65 -21.01 -13.45
N ALA A 178 -9.93 -20.18 -12.68
CA ALA A 178 -9.10 -20.67 -11.57
C ALA A 178 -9.92 -21.43 -10.52
N ALA A 179 -11.10 -20.92 -10.16
CA ALA A 179 -11.98 -21.56 -9.18
C ALA A 179 -12.54 -22.88 -9.70
N ALA A 180 -12.91 -22.95 -10.99
CA ALA A 180 -13.34 -24.21 -11.61
C ALA A 180 -12.21 -25.24 -11.61
N LEU A 181 -10.97 -24.84 -11.93
CA LEU A 181 -9.79 -25.72 -11.87
C LEU A 181 -9.47 -26.18 -10.44
N ALA A 182 -9.60 -25.29 -9.45
CA ALA A 182 -9.42 -25.64 -8.04
C ALA A 182 -10.53 -26.59 -7.55
N ALA A 183 -11.78 -26.38 -7.97
CA ALA A 183 -12.89 -27.28 -7.66
C ALA A 183 -12.68 -28.67 -8.28
N ILE A 184 -12.25 -28.74 -9.54
CA ILE A 184 -11.83 -30.01 -10.18
C ILE A 184 -10.68 -30.64 -9.40
N GLY A 185 -9.67 -29.86 -9.02
CA GLY A 185 -8.53 -30.33 -8.22
C GLY A 185 -8.96 -30.88 -6.86
N TRP A 186 -9.96 -30.29 -6.23
CA TRP A 186 -10.54 -30.78 -4.98
C TRP A 186 -11.31 -32.09 -5.18
N GLU A 187 -12.25 -32.13 -6.12
CA GLU A 187 -13.11 -33.30 -6.37
C GLU A 187 -12.30 -34.51 -6.86
N THR A 188 -11.32 -34.27 -7.73
CA THR A 188 -10.48 -35.33 -8.32
C THR A 188 -9.18 -35.59 -7.55
N GLN A 189 -8.90 -34.84 -6.49
CA GLN A 189 -7.62 -34.83 -5.77
C GLN A 189 -6.40 -34.59 -6.69
N SER A 190 -6.61 -33.90 -7.81
CA SER A 190 -5.57 -33.68 -8.83
C SER A 190 -4.67 -32.51 -8.46
N SER A 191 -3.42 -32.81 -8.10
CA SER A 191 -2.38 -31.81 -7.87
C SER A 191 -2.05 -30.98 -9.11
N PHE A 192 -2.24 -31.55 -10.31
CA PHE A 192 -2.06 -30.82 -11.57
C PHE A 192 -3.13 -29.73 -11.75
N ALA A 193 -4.41 -30.06 -11.52
CA ALA A 193 -5.50 -29.09 -11.63
C ALA A 193 -5.36 -27.96 -10.59
N TYR A 194 -4.94 -28.29 -9.36
CA TYR A 194 -4.61 -27.30 -8.34
C TYR A 194 -3.47 -26.36 -8.76
N ARG A 195 -2.35 -26.90 -9.27
CA ARG A 195 -1.22 -26.08 -9.76
C ARG A 195 -1.60 -25.23 -10.96
N LEU A 196 -2.45 -25.75 -11.85
CA LEU A 196 -2.97 -25.00 -12.99
C LEU A 196 -3.86 -23.85 -12.53
N SER A 197 -4.68 -24.06 -11.51
CA SER A 197 -5.46 -23.00 -10.85
C SER A 197 -4.55 -21.88 -10.32
N LEU A 198 -3.48 -22.23 -9.59
CA LEU A 198 -2.48 -21.25 -9.15
C LEU A 198 -1.81 -20.54 -10.33
N GLY A 199 -1.56 -21.25 -11.44
CA GLY A 199 -1.03 -20.68 -12.68
C GLY A 199 -1.92 -19.59 -13.31
N MET A 200 -3.22 -19.58 -13.01
CA MET A 200 -4.14 -18.55 -13.52
C MET A 200 -3.83 -17.15 -13.01
N TRP A 201 -3.09 -17.00 -11.91
CA TRP A 201 -2.58 -15.70 -11.46
C TRP A 201 -1.64 -15.06 -12.49
N LEU A 202 -0.77 -15.84 -13.12
CA LEU A 202 0.07 -15.37 -14.21
C LEU A 202 -0.77 -14.98 -15.42
N VAL A 203 -1.76 -15.81 -15.75
CA VAL A 203 -2.70 -15.54 -16.86
C VAL A 203 -3.46 -14.23 -16.62
N LEU A 204 -3.89 -13.95 -15.39
CA LEU A 204 -4.58 -12.70 -15.03
C LEU A 204 -3.73 -11.47 -15.38
N VAL A 205 -2.43 -11.52 -15.06
CA VAL A 205 -1.47 -10.47 -15.39
C VAL A 205 -1.23 -10.38 -16.89
N LEU A 206 -1.00 -11.51 -17.56
CA LEU A 206 -0.74 -11.56 -19.00
C LEU A 206 -1.93 -11.02 -19.81
N VAL A 207 -3.15 -11.44 -19.48
CA VAL A 207 -4.37 -10.92 -20.11
C VAL A 207 -4.51 -9.42 -19.86
N ALA A 208 -4.23 -8.94 -18.63
CA ALA A 208 -4.25 -7.51 -18.35
C ALA A 208 -3.21 -6.73 -19.19
N MET A 209 -2.02 -7.30 -19.44
CA MET A 209 -1.01 -6.69 -20.30
C MET A 209 -1.45 -6.66 -21.77
N VAL A 210 -2.05 -7.74 -22.26
CA VAL A 210 -2.57 -7.82 -23.64
C VAL A 210 -3.72 -6.83 -23.84
N LEU A 211 -4.67 -6.76 -22.91
CA LEU A 211 -5.79 -5.82 -22.97
C LEU A 211 -5.33 -4.36 -23.00
N ARG A 212 -4.27 -4.00 -22.25
CA ARG A 212 -3.63 -2.67 -22.33
C ARG A 212 -3.03 -2.34 -23.69
N ARG A 213 -2.68 -3.36 -24.49
CA ARG A 213 -2.15 -3.16 -25.85
C ARG A 213 -3.28 -2.99 -26.88
N ILE A 214 -4.42 -3.62 -26.66
CA ILE A 214 -5.58 -3.53 -27.56
C ILE A 214 -6.34 -2.21 -27.33
N TRP A 215 -6.51 -1.79 -26.08
CA TRP A 215 -7.11 -0.52 -25.72
C TRP A 215 -6.07 0.36 -25.03
N PRO A 216 -5.60 1.45 -25.67
CA PRO A 216 -4.57 2.30 -25.09
C PRO A 216 -5.04 2.88 -23.76
N VAL A 217 -4.11 2.95 -22.80
CA VAL A 217 -4.38 3.49 -21.47
C VAL A 217 -4.83 4.96 -21.63
N PRO A 218 -5.90 5.40 -20.96
CA PRO A 218 -6.46 6.75 -21.14
C PRO A 218 -5.45 7.89 -20.94
N GLU A 219 -4.38 7.68 -20.18
CA GLU A 219 -3.28 8.65 -20.00
C GLU A 219 -2.47 8.89 -21.28
N GLN A 220 -2.36 7.90 -22.17
CA GLN A 220 -1.77 8.07 -23.51
C GLN A 220 -2.75 8.69 -24.50
N ALA A 221 -4.07 8.52 -24.28
CA ALA A 221 -5.10 9.13 -25.11
C ALA A 221 -5.31 10.64 -24.83
N THR A 222 -4.63 11.19 -23.82
CA THR A 222 -4.62 12.64 -23.51
C THR A 222 -3.28 13.33 -23.76
N GLU A 223 -2.24 12.60 -24.16
CA GLU A 223 -1.24 13.15 -25.10
C GLU A 223 -1.84 13.09 -26.51
N ILE A 224 -3.04 13.63 -26.68
CA ILE A 224 -3.33 14.30 -27.95
C ILE A 224 -2.29 15.40 -27.95
N LEU A 225 -1.27 15.22 -28.81
CA LEU A 225 -0.45 16.31 -29.29
C LEU A 225 -1.42 17.46 -29.51
N VAL A 226 -1.35 18.47 -28.64
CA VAL A 226 -1.72 19.81 -29.08
C VAL A 226 -0.67 20.05 -30.13
N ASP A 227 -1.01 19.68 -31.36
CA ASP A 227 -0.22 20.01 -32.53
C ASP A 227 -0.09 21.52 -32.44
N SER A 228 1.10 21.98 -32.04
CA SER A 228 1.40 23.42 -31.96
C SER A 228 1.25 24.08 -33.32
N ASP A 229 1.13 23.26 -34.37
CA ASP A 229 1.14 23.65 -35.78
C ASP A 229 -0.18 23.28 -36.48
N ALA A 230 -1.22 22.82 -35.76
CA ALA A 230 -2.54 22.67 -36.36
C ALA A 230 -3.21 24.04 -36.53
N ASP A 231 -3.03 24.63 -37.72
CA ASP A 231 -3.67 25.84 -38.26
C ASP A 231 -5.23 25.82 -38.28
N GLY A 232 -5.87 24.92 -37.53
CA GLY A 232 -7.31 24.69 -37.49
C GLY A 232 -8.06 25.28 -36.29
N TRP A 233 -7.44 26.12 -35.45
CA TRP A 233 -8.11 26.78 -34.31
C TRP A 233 -8.87 28.08 -34.68
N SER A 234 -9.01 28.39 -35.97
CA SER A 234 -9.81 29.55 -36.41
C SER A 234 -11.33 29.38 -36.21
N ALA A 235 -11.80 28.23 -35.73
CA ALA A 235 -13.22 27.96 -35.47
C ALA A 235 -13.63 27.98 -33.97
N ALA A 236 -12.68 28.24 -33.06
CA ALA A 236 -12.96 28.38 -31.62
C ALA A 236 -12.60 29.79 -31.10
N ALA A 237 -12.80 30.81 -31.93
CA ALA A 237 -12.44 32.20 -31.66
C ALA A 237 -13.27 32.90 -30.56
N ASP A 238 -14.05 32.15 -29.77
CA ASP A 238 -14.99 32.72 -28.79
C ASP A 238 -14.91 32.08 -27.39
N ILE A 239 -13.85 31.31 -27.11
CA ILE A 239 -13.52 30.90 -25.74
C ILE A 239 -12.24 31.64 -25.37
N ASP A 240 -12.30 32.46 -24.32
CA ASP A 240 -11.14 33.18 -23.81
C ASP A 240 -10.00 32.17 -23.52
N GLU A 241 -8.85 32.37 -24.18
CA GLU A 241 -7.65 31.54 -24.04
C GLU A 241 -7.23 31.41 -22.56
N GLN A 242 -7.49 32.46 -21.77
CA GLN A 242 -7.31 32.46 -20.32
C GLN A 242 -8.26 31.48 -19.62
N GLU A 243 -9.55 31.46 -19.99
CA GLU A 243 -10.57 30.57 -19.42
C GLU A 243 -10.30 29.10 -19.81
N ALA A 244 -9.87 28.85 -21.06
CA ALA A 244 -9.45 27.53 -21.52
C ALA A 244 -8.18 27.02 -20.81
N GLN A 245 -7.18 27.89 -20.58
CA GLN A 245 -6.00 27.56 -19.78
C GLN A 245 -6.34 27.34 -18.30
N GLN A 246 -7.27 28.13 -17.74
CA GLN A 246 -7.73 27.99 -16.36
C GLN A 246 -8.43 26.65 -16.17
N VAL A 247 -9.34 26.28 -17.08
CA VAL A 247 -10.02 24.97 -17.09
C VAL A 247 -9.03 23.82 -17.23
N ARG A 248 -8.02 23.90 -18.12
CA ARG A 248 -6.96 22.88 -18.24
C ARG A 248 -6.12 22.77 -16.96
N SER A 249 -5.74 23.90 -16.36
CA SER A 249 -4.95 23.94 -15.12
C SER A 249 -5.74 23.37 -13.93
N VAL A 250 -7.05 23.59 -13.92
CA VAL A 250 -7.94 23.12 -12.88
C VAL A 250 -8.26 21.63 -13.09
N LEU A 251 -8.49 21.17 -14.32
CA LEU A 251 -8.60 19.75 -14.66
C LEU A 251 -7.32 18.97 -14.31
N ALA A 252 -6.14 19.57 -14.55
CA ALA A 252 -4.86 19.00 -14.11
C ALA A 252 -4.72 18.95 -12.59
N ARG A 253 -5.30 19.92 -11.85
CA ARG A 253 -5.34 19.93 -10.37
C ARG A 253 -6.37 18.95 -9.79
N ILE A 254 -7.54 18.81 -10.41
CA ILE A 254 -8.63 17.90 -10.00
C ILE A 254 -8.23 16.43 -10.22
N ARG A 255 -7.52 16.15 -11.32
CA ARG A 255 -6.98 14.81 -11.62
C ARG A 255 -5.90 14.37 -10.63
N ASN A 256 -5.35 15.30 -9.85
CA ASN A 256 -4.19 15.08 -9.01
C ASN A 256 -4.50 15.18 -7.50
N GLY A 257 -5.47 16.02 -7.08
CA GLY A 257 -5.89 16.16 -5.67
C GLY A 257 -6.56 14.90 -5.11
N SER A 258 -7.69 14.49 -5.70
CA SER A 258 -8.48 13.33 -5.24
C SER A 258 -7.67 12.03 -5.21
N ASP A 259 -6.81 11.80 -6.21
CA ASP A 259 -5.98 10.61 -6.28
C ASP A 259 -4.94 10.58 -5.13
N THR A 260 -4.32 11.73 -4.83
CA THR A 260 -3.42 11.84 -3.67
C THR A 260 -4.15 11.75 -2.33
N ASP A 261 -5.36 12.27 -2.23
CA ASP A 261 -6.12 12.26 -0.99
C ASP A 261 -6.55 10.84 -0.60
N ARG A 262 -6.98 10.03 -1.57
CA ARG A 262 -7.27 8.61 -1.32
C ARG A 262 -6.03 7.83 -0.89
N ILE A 263 -4.86 8.14 -1.44
CA ILE A 263 -3.59 7.53 -0.99
C ILE A 263 -3.29 7.92 0.46
N LYS A 264 -3.50 9.19 0.83
CA LYS A 264 -3.31 9.68 2.22
C LYS A 264 -4.27 8.96 3.17
N VAL A 265 -5.57 8.93 2.85
CA VAL A 265 -6.58 8.28 3.70
C VAL A 265 -6.31 6.79 3.88
N LEU A 266 -5.97 6.07 2.81
CA LEU A 266 -5.59 4.65 2.91
C LEU A 266 -4.35 4.47 3.80
N THR A 267 -3.33 5.32 3.63
CA THR A 267 -2.08 5.24 4.40
C THR A 267 -2.29 5.55 5.88
N ASP A 268 -3.07 6.58 6.18
CA ASP A 268 -3.47 6.94 7.54
C ASP A 268 -4.25 5.80 8.19
N GLY A 269 -5.17 5.18 7.45
CA GLY A 269 -5.92 4.01 7.90
C GLY A 269 -5.01 2.82 8.23
N VAL A 270 -4.11 2.44 7.32
CA VAL A 270 -3.19 1.31 7.55
C VAL A 270 -2.24 1.58 8.72
N ALA A 271 -1.68 2.78 8.81
CA ALA A 271 -0.79 3.14 9.91
C ALA A 271 -1.53 3.14 11.27
N ALA A 272 -2.74 3.71 11.32
CA ALA A 272 -3.57 3.71 12.53
C ALA A 272 -3.89 2.29 12.98
N ILE A 273 -4.28 1.41 12.06
CA ILE A 273 -4.65 0.03 12.41
C ILE A 273 -3.40 -0.76 12.83
N ALA A 274 -2.27 -0.60 12.14
CA ALA A 274 -1.02 -1.24 12.51
C ALA A 274 -0.60 -0.89 13.96
N VAL A 275 -0.68 0.39 14.36
CA VAL A 275 -0.36 0.76 15.76
C VAL A 275 -1.39 0.25 16.77
N THR A 276 -2.66 0.10 16.39
CA THR A 276 -3.67 -0.52 17.27
C THR A 276 -3.47 -2.02 17.42
N ILE A 277 -3.06 -2.72 16.36
CA ILE A 277 -2.75 -4.15 16.41
C ILE A 277 -1.63 -4.42 17.41
N LEU A 278 -0.61 -3.56 17.49
CA LEU A 278 0.43 -3.69 18.52
C LEU A 278 -0.13 -3.73 19.95
N ALA A 279 -1.15 -2.91 20.22
CA ALA A 279 -1.78 -2.87 21.54
C ALA A 279 -2.63 -4.13 21.80
N LEU A 280 -3.25 -4.71 20.76
CA LEU A 280 -4.00 -5.97 20.86
C LEU A 280 -3.11 -7.17 21.19
N GLN A 281 -1.80 -7.08 20.94
CA GLN A 281 -0.85 -8.14 21.29
C GLN A 281 -0.46 -8.14 22.77
N LEU A 282 -0.80 -7.10 23.54
CA LEU A 282 -0.57 -7.04 24.97
C LEU A 282 -1.63 -7.89 25.69
N ARG A 283 -1.26 -9.12 26.07
CA ARG A 283 -2.19 -10.08 26.66
C ARG A 283 -2.33 -9.88 28.18
N PRO A 284 -3.56 -9.93 28.73
CA PRO A 284 -3.77 -10.03 30.17
C PRO A 284 -3.38 -11.42 30.69
N PRO A 285 -3.25 -11.61 32.03
CA PRO A 285 -2.95 -12.92 32.60
C PRO A 285 -4.04 -13.94 32.26
N SER A 286 -3.63 -15.16 31.92
CA SER A 286 -4.53 -16.24 31.48
C SER A 286 -5.12 -17.09 32.63
N ALA A 287 -4.87 -16.71 33.89
CA ALA A 287 -5.29 -17.48 35.06
C ALA A 287 -6.81 -17.42 35.31
N SER A 288 -7.41 -18.53 35.76
CA SER A 288 -8.84 -18.62 36.08
C SER A 288 -9.27 -17.72 37.25
N ASP A 289 -8.35 -17.48 38.20
CA ASP A 289 -8.49 -16.49 39.27
C ASP A 289 -7.38 -15.44 39.12
N VAL A 290 -7.75 -14.22 38.70
CA VAL A 290 -6.80 -13.11 38.55
C VAL A 290 -6.51 -12.51 39.93
N THR A 291 -5.48 -13.02 40.60
CA THR A 291 -5.00 -12.50 41.90
C THR A 291 -4.15 -11.24 41.74
N ASN A 292 -3.95 -10.47 42.82
CA ASN A 292 -3.05 -9.31 42.80
C ASN A 292 -1.62 -9.69 42.41
N GLU A 293 -1.15 -10.87 42.82
CA GLU A 293 0.17 -11.41 42.48
C GLU A 293 0.26 -11.71 40.98
N ALA A 294 -0.73 -12.41 40.42
CA ALA A 294 -0.80 -12.68 38.99
C ALA A 294 -0.84 -11.41 38.12
N ILE A 295 -1.47 -10.33 38.62
CA ILE A 295 -1.45 -9.02 37.95
C ILE A 295 -0.03 -8.43 37.95
N LEU A 296 0.65 -8.44 39.09
CA LEU A 296 2.00 -7.89 39.22
C LEU A 296 3.01 -8.66 38.36
N ASP A 297 2.91 -10.00 38.36
CA ASP A 297 3.75 -10.87 37.53
C ASP A 297 3.52 -10.58 36.05
N ASN A 298 2.26 -10.56 35.59
CA ASN A 298 1.94 -10.26 34.19
C ASN A 298 2.39 -8.87 33.76
N LEU A 299 2.30 -7.85 34.63
CA LEU A 299 2.77 -6.49 34.31
C LEU A 299 4.28 -6.44 34.04
N SER A 300 5.05 -7.34 34.67
CA SER A 300 6.50 -7.47 34.44
C SER A 300 6.84 -8.23 33.16
N GLU A 301 5.95 -9.13 32.71
CA GLU A 301 6.10 -9.93 31.48
C GLU A 301 5.64 -9.19 30.22
N VAL A 302 4.80 -8.15 30.35
CA VAL A 302 4.32 -7.38 29.19
C VAL A 302 5.50 -6.70 28.46
N PRO A 303 5.65 -6.88 27.13
CA PRO A 303 6.80 -6.39 26.36
C PRO A 303 6.67 -4.88 26.03
N TRP A 304 6.61 -4.03 27.06
CA TRP A 304 6.40 -2.59 26.93
C TRP A 304 7.44 -1.89 26.05
N SER A 305 8.70 -2.32 26.14
CA SER A 305 9.83 -1.76 25.38
C SER A 305 9.63 -1.97 23.88
N ASN A 306 9.32 -3.20 23.46
CA ASN A 306 9.12 -3.53 22.06
C ASN A 306 7.84 -2.88 21.52
N TYR A 307 6.75 -2.93 22.29
CA TYR A 307 5.50 -2.25 21.96
C TYR A 307 5.71 -0.75 21.69
N LEU A 308 6.30 -0.02 22.66
CA LEU A 308 6.49 1.43 22.55
C LEU A 308 7.45 1.78 21.40
N THR A 309 8.47 0.96 21.19
CA THR A 309 9.45 1.14 20.12
C THR A 309 8.80 1.00 18.75
N THR A 310 8.05 -0.08 18.52
CA THR A 310 7.37 -0.30 17.25
C THR A 310 6.30 0.78 17.02
N PHE A 311 5.56 1.18 18.06
CA PHE A 311 4.61 2.29 17.99
C PHE A 311 5.26 3.60 17.54
N ILE A 312 6.39 3.98 18.17
CA ILE A 312 7.14 5.18 17.83
C ILE A 312 7.70 5.09 16.41
N LEU A 313 8.27 3.95 16.01
CA LEU A 313 8.86 3.77 14.68
C LEU A 313 7.82 3.83 13.56
N ILE A 314 6.65 3.19 13.72
CA ILE A 314 5.53 3.34 12.78
C ILE A 314 5.11 4.81 12.69
N SER A 315 5.00 5.50 13.84
CA SER A 315 4.66 6.93 13.87
C SER A 315 5.71 7.80 13.18
N VAL A 316 7.00 7.46 13.27
CA VAL A 316 8.09 8.13 12.56
C VAL A 316 7.97 7.96 11.04
N PHE A 317 7.67 6.74 10.57
CA PHE A 317 7.40 6.49 9.15
C PHE A 317 6.18 7.25 8.66
N TRP A 318 5.08 7.22 9.42
CA TRP A 318 3.87 7.97 9.10
C TRP A 318 4.14 9.48 9.03
N MET A 319 4.83 10.06 10.01
CA MET A 319 5.21 11.48 9.98
C MET A 319 6.10 11.82 8.77
N ALA A 320 6.96 10.89 8.35
CA ALA A 320 7.79 11.04 7.16
C ALA A 320 6.96 10.99 5.87
N HIS A 321 5.99 10.08 5.79
CA HIS A 321 5.01 10.03 4.70
C HIS A 321 4.19 11.32 4.61
N VAL A 322 3.62 11.80 5.71
CA VAL A 322 2.89 13.08 5.77
C VAL A 322 3.75 14.25 5.29
N ARG A 323 5.05 14.28 5.62
CA ARG A 323 5.97 15.30 5.10
C ARG A 323 6.16 15.21 3.59
N ILE A 324 6.26 14.00 3.03
CA ILE A 324 6.40 13.79 1.58
C ILE A 324 5.10 14.21 0.89
N PHE A 325 3.95 13.69 1.31
CA PHE A 325 2.65 13.91 0.66
C PHE A 325 2.10 15.33 0.83
N ARG A 326 2.58 16.12 1.81
CA ARG A 326 2.33 17.57 1.85
C ARG A 326 2.91 18.33 0.65
N ARG A 327 3.91 17.75 -0.03
CA ARG A 327 4.58 18.36 -1.18
C ARG A 327 4.13 17.74 -2.50
N VAL A 328 3.57 16.54 -2.47
CA VAL A 328 3.05 15.83 -3.65
C VAL A 328 1.77 16.50 -4.11
N LEU A 329 1.79 17.03 -5.32
CA LEU A 329 0.65 17.68 -5.96
C LEU A 329 -0.23 16.73 -6.73
N GLY A 330 0.28 15.56 -7.16
CA GLY A 330 -0.45 14.57 -7.94
C GLY A 330 0.12 13.16 -7.81
N ALA A 331 -0.69 12.17 -8.19
CA ALA A 331 -0.34 10.77 -8.14
C ALA A 331 -0.43 10.12 -9.52
N ASP A 332 0.53 9.25 -9.82
CA ASP A 332 0.45 8.34 -10.95
C ASP A 332 0.50 6.89 -10.47
N THR A 333 0.37 5.96 -11.41
CA THR A 333 0.32 4.52 -11.10
C THR A 333 1.58 4.05 -10.38
N VAL A 334 2.76 4.58 -10.69
CA VAL A 334 4.02 4.16 -10.05
C VAL A 334 4.06 4.62 -8.60
N LEU A 335 3.71 5.88 -8.33
CA LEU A 335 3.64 6.38 -6.95
C LEU A 335 2.66 5.56 -6.11
N LEU A 336 1.52 5.21 -6.70
CA LEU A 336 0.51 4.39 -6.04
C LEU A 336 1.06 3.01 -5.66
N TRP A 337 1.72 2.30 -6.58
CA TRP A 337 2.33 1.00 -6.27
C TRP A 337 3.46 1.10 -5.24
N LEU A 338 4.33 2.10 -5.33
CA LEU A 338 5.34 2.35 -4.30
C LEU A 338 4.70 2.56 -2.93
N ASN A 339 3.57 3.29 -2.87
CA ASN A 339 2.81 3.45 -1.63
C ASN A 339 2.26 2.12 -1.13
N LEU A 340 1.66 1.29 -1.99
CA LEU A 340 1.15 -0.02 -1.60
C LEU A 340 2.26 -0.95 -1.05
N PHE A 341 3.46 -0.95 -1.65
CA PHE A 341 4.61 -1.69 -1.10
C PHE A 341 5.03 -1.17 0.28
N PHE A 342 5.03 0.15 0.47
CA PHE A 342 5.28 0.74 1.79
C PHE A 342 4.23 0.27 2.81
N LEU A 343 2.94 0.32 2.48
CA LEU A 343 1.86 -0.13 3.36
C LEU A 343 1.93 -1.62 3.71
N MET A 344 2.37 -2.46 2.76
CA MET A 344 2.59 -3.89 2.97
C MET A 344 3.57 -4.11 4.12
N PHE A 345 4.76 -3.50 4.05
CA PHE A 345 5.74 -3.66 5.13
C PHE A 345 5.30 -2.99 6.43
N VAL A 346 4.64 -1.82 6.39
CA VAL A 346 4.07 -1.20 7.61
C VAL A 346 3.08 -2.13 8.30
N SER A 347 2.20 -2.79 7.55
CA SER A 347 1.22 -3.73 8.10
C SER A 347 1.83 -5.04 8.60
N PHE A 348 3.05 -5.38 8.18
CA PHE A 348 3.78 -6.56 8.63
C PHE A 348 4.59 -6.31 9.92
N LEU A 349 4.86 -5.03 10.26
CA LEU A 349 5.64 -4.67 11.45
C LEU A 349 5.05 -5.24 12.76
N PRO A 350 3.73 -5.22 13.00
CA PRO A 350 3.18 -5.83 14.21
C PRO A 350 3.44 -7.33 14.32
N THR A 351 3.43 -8.08 13.22
CA THR A 351 3.76 -9.51 13.22
C THR A 351 5.22 -9.74 13.63
N THR A 352 6.15 -8.97 13.05
CA THR A 352 7.57 -9.09 13.42
C THR A 352 7.86 -8.61 14.84
N SER A 353 7.08 -7.65 15.35
CA SER A 353 7.15 -7.20 16.75
C SER A 353 6.68 -8.32 17.68
N ALA A 354 5.55 -8.98 17.39
CA ALA A 354 5.07 -10.11 18.17
C ALA A 354 6.11 -11.25 18.22
N LEU A 355 6.73 -11.57 17.07
CA LEU A 355 7.75 -12.60 16.99
C LEU A 355 8.98 -12.27 17.86
N GLN A 356 9.43 -11.01 17.84
CA GLN A 356 10.52 -10.55 18.71
C GLN A 356 10.14 -10.58 20.19
N SER A 357 8.92 -10.20 20.54
CA SER A 357 8.44 -10.25 21.93
C SER A 357 8.28 -11.68 22.46
N ALA A 358 7.98 -12.64 21.57
CA ALA A 358 7.81 -14.04 21.95
C ALA A 358 9.16 -14.75 22.19
N ALA A 359 10.22 -14.32 21.52
CA ALA A 359 11.56 -14.84 21.71
C ALA A 359 12.60 -13.73 21.54
N GLU A 360 13.24 -13.31 22.63
CA GLU A 360 14.31 -12.30 22.64
C GLU A 360 15.66 -12.91 22.22
N VAL A 361 15.73 -13.42 20.99
CA VAL A 361 16.93 -14.03 20.40
C VAL A 361 17.39 -13.26 19.15
N PRO A 362 18.69 -13.33 18.79
CA PRO A 362 19.23 -12.55 17.67
C PRO A 362 18.46 -12.71 16.34
N GLU A 363 17.93 -13.89 16.07
CA GLU A 363 17.21 -14.20 14.83
C GLU A 363 15.90 -13.40 14.68
N THR A 364 15.09 -13.32 15.74
CA THR A 364 13.82 -12.59 15.72
C THR A 364 14.05 -11.08 15.61
N VAL A 365 15.11 -10.58 16.27
CA VAL A 365 15.59 -9.21 16.16
C VAL A 365 15.99 -8.91 14.70
N VAL A 366 16.77 -9.79 14.06
CA VAL A 366 17.16 -9.62 12.66
C VAL A 366 15.94 -9.55 11.74
N ILE A 367 14.94 -10.42 11.92
CA ILE A 367 13.69 -10.41 11.14
C ILE A 367 12.97 -9.06 11.30
N TYR A 368 12.82 -8.57 12.53
CA TYR A 368 12.22 -7.27 12.82
C TYR A 368 12.96 -6.12 12.13
N PHE A 369 14.29 -6.08 12.24
CA PHE A 369 15.10 -5.02 11.63
C PHE A 369 15.10 -5.09 10.09
N LEU A 370 14.97 -6.28 9.49
CA LEU A 370 14.78 -6.42 8.05
C LEU A 370 13.42 -5.87 7.60
N ALA A 371 12.33 -6.12 8.34
CA ALA A 371 11.03 -5.53 8.04
C ALA A 371 11.05 -3.99 8.16
N MET A 372 11.74 -3.45 9.16
CA MET A 372 12.00 -2.01 9.29
C MET A 372 12.83 -1.45 8.14
N PHE A 373 13.85 -2.19 7.69
CA PHE A 373 14.65 -1.83 6.52
C PHE A 373 13.79 -1.73 5.26
N PHE A 374 12.99 -2.75 4.95
CA PHE A 374 12.12 -2.74 3.77
C PHE A 374 11.04 -1.65 3.83
N THR A 375 10.49 -1.39 5.02
CA THR A 375 9.59 -0.24 5.25
C THR A 375 10.29 1.08 4.90
N SER A 376 11.51 1.27 5.42
CA SER A 376 12.30 2.47 5.19
C SER A 376 12.71 2.65 3.73
N VAL A 377 13.15 1.59 3.05
CA VAL A 377 13.51 1.62 1.63
C VAL A 377 12.30 1.96 0.76
N SER A 378 11.14 1.37 1.06
CA SER A 378 9.91 1.66 0.32
C SER A 378 9.49 3.13 0.46
N LEU A 379 9.56 3.69 1.67
CA LEU A 379 9.29 5.11 1.89
C LEU A 379 10.30 6.02 1.19
N ASN A 380 11.57 5.61 1.14
CA ASN A 380 12.60 6.34 0.42
C ASN A 380 12.36 6.33 -1.10
N ALA A 381 11.92 5.20 -1.64
CA ALA A 381 11.55 5.10 -3.04
C ALA A 381 10.40 6.07 -3.39
N ILE A 382 9.37 6.16 -2.53
CA ILE A 382 8.29 7.17 -2.66
C ILE A 382 8.87 8.58 -2.69
N GLY A 383 9.72 8.93 -1.71
CA GLY A 383 10.31 10.26 -1.61
C GLY A 383 11.19 10.62 -2.81
N VAL A 384 12.06 9.70 -3.25
CA VAL A 384 12.93 9.89 -4.41
C VAL A 384 12.11 10.03 -5.69
N TYR A 385 11.10 9.17 -5.88
CA TYR A 385 10.24 9.20 -7.06
C TYR A 385 9.45 10.51 -7.15
N ALA A 386 8.79 10.90 -6.05
CA ALA A 386 7.95 12.09 -5.98
C ALA A 386 8.74 13.41 -6.15
N VAL A 387 10.00 13.46 -5.66
CA VAL A 387 10.83 14.67 -5.67
C VAL A 387 11.67 14.76 -6.94
N TYR A 388 12.34 13.67 -7.35
CA TYR A 388 13.34 13.71 -8.43
C TYR A 388 12.86 13.09 -9.75
N GLY A 389 11.88 12.16 -9.72
CA GLY A 389 11.50 11.37 -10.89
C GLY A 389 10.63 12.09 -11.91
N ARG A 390 9.66 12.91 -11.47
CA ARG A 390 8.66 13.54 -12.36
C ARG A 390 8.20 14.96 -12.02
N ARG A 391 8.84 15.65 -11.05
CA ARG A 391 8.37 16.95 -10.53
C ARG A 391 6.87 16.93 -10.15
N LEU A 392 6.40 15.82 -9.57
CA LEU A 392 5.06 15.69 -9.00
C LEU A 392 4.88 16.56 -7.74
N SER A 393 5.91 17.28 -7.32
CA SER A 393 5.93 18.11 -6.12
C SER A 393 6.23 19.57 -6.43
N VAL A 394 5.74 20.48 -5.58
CA VAL A 394 6.12 21.90 -5.66
C VAL A 394 7.63 22.00 -5.43
N ALA A 395 8.36 22.54 -6.40
CA ALA A 395 9.76 22.90 -6.24
C ALA A 395 9.86 24.12 -5.29
N ALA A 396 9.79 23.87 -3.98
CA ALA A 396 9.88 24.91 -2.95
C ALA A 396 10.70 24.46 -1.71
N ALA A 397 11.53 23.43 -1.85
CA ALA A 397 12.50 23.10 -0.81
C ALA A 397 13.85 23.74 -1.17
N SER A 398 14.49 24.41 -0.21
CA SER A 398 15.87 24.83 -0.38
C SER A 398 16.74 23.60 -0.72
N GLU A 399 17.83 23.80 -1.45
CA GLU A 399 18.75 22.69 -1.79
C GLU A 399 19.23 21.93 -0.54
N VAL A 400 19.39 22.67 0.58
CA VAL A 400 19.69 22.13 1.92
C VAL A 400 18.62 21.15 2.36
N ASP A 401 17.34 21.53 2.31
CA ASP A 401 16.22 20.69 2.78
C ASP A 401 16.09 19.40 1.97
N GLY A 402 16.40 19.46 0.67
CA GLY A 402 16.45 18.28 -0.20
C GLY A 402 17.55 17.30 0.22
N ILE A 403 18.77 17.81 0.44
CA ILE A 403 19.92 17.00 0.87
C ILE A 403 19.68 16.41 2.28
N VAL A 404 19.19 17.22 3.22
CA VAL A 404 18.87 16.77 4.59
C VAL A 404 17.80 15.70 4.57
N SER A 405 16.73 15.88 3.78
CA SER A 405 15.65 14.90 3.69
C SER A 405 16.14 13.58 3.11
N LEU A 406 16.93 13.62 2.02
CA LEU A 406 17.48 12.43 1.39
C LEU A 406 18.47 11.70 2.33
N PHE A 407 19.36 12.45 3.00
CA PHE A 407 20.29 11.88 3.98
C PHE A 407 19.53 11.18 5.10
N ARG A 408 18.56 11.87 5.73
CA ARG A 408 17.77 11.34 6.85
C ARG A 408 17.07 10.03 6.47
N SER A 409 16.58 9.98 5.24
CA SER A 409 15.92 8.83 4.65
C SER A 409 16.87 7.64 4.48
N ILE A 410 18.01 7.85 3.82
CA ILE A 410 18.98 6.77 3.53
C ILE A 410 19.68 6.28 4.80
N SER A 411 20.02 7.18 5.73
CA SER A 411 20.71 6.84 6.98
C SER A 411 19.87 5.92 7.87
N LEU A 412 18.54 6.06 7.88
CA LEU A 412 17.66 5.14 8.63
C LEU A 412 17.65 3.75 8.01
N SER A 413 17.51 3.64 6.70
CA SER A 413 17.57 2.33 6.03
C SER A 413 18.92 1.65 6.28
N ALA A 414 20.02 2.39 6.10
CA ALA A 414 21.35 1.88 6.38
C ALA A 414 21.50 1.48 7.86
N GLY A 415 20.97 2.28 8.79
CA GLY A 415 20.96 1.99 10.21
C GLY A 415 20.25 0.68 10.55
N PHE A 416 19.04 0.45 10.02
CA PHE A 416 18.31 -0.79 10.26
C PHE A 416 19.07 -2.01 9.73
N LEU A 417 19.62 -1.92 8.52
CA LEU A 417 20.40 -3.01 7.92
C LEU A 417 21.71 -3.27 8.68
N LEU A 418 22.40 -2.22 9.14
CA LEU A 418 23.61 -2.33 9.93
C LEU A 418 23.34 -2.98 11.28
N VAL A 419 22.27 -2.58 11.97
CA VAL A 419 21.89 -3.20 13.25
C VAL A 419 21.55 -4.67 13.05
N ALA A 420 20.77 -5.03 12.02
CA ALA A 420 20.53 -6.44 11.69
C ALA A 420 21.83 -7.20 11.46
N GLY A 421 22.77 -6.65 10.68
CA GLY A 421 24.08 -7.27 10.42
C GLY A 421 24.93 -7.41 11.68
N ILE A 422 24.95 -6.42 12.57
CA ILE A 422 25.69 -6.46 13.83
C ILE A 422 25.09 -7.54 14.73
N VAL A 423 23.78 -7.52 14.97
CA VAL A 423 23.10 -8.52 15.81
C VAL A 423 23.34 -9.94 15.29
N TRP A 424 23.25 -10.13 13.97
CA TRP A 424 23.54 -11.42 13.32
C TRP A 424 24.98 -11.89 13.54
N VAL A 425 25.97 -10.99 13.43
CA VAL A 425 27.39 -11.37 13.58
C VAL A 425 27.76 -11.56 15.05
N THR A 426 27.27 -10.71 15.95
CA THR A 426 27.63 -10.74 17.36
C THR A 426 26.79 -11.70 18.18
N GLN A 427 25.66 -12.18 17.64
CA GLN A 427 24.67 -13.00 18.34
C GLN A 427 24.26 -12.35 19.67
N ASN A 428 24.08 -11.03 19.63
CA ASN A 428 23.80 -10.20 20.80
C ASN A 428 22.81 -9.11 20.40
N ASP A 429 21.63 -9.19 20.99
CA ASP A 429 20.47 -8.34 20.74
C ASP A 429 20.58 -6.96 21.41
N VAL A 430 21.48 -6.76 22.39
CA VAL A 430 21.71 -5.45 23.03
C VAL A 430 22.06 -4.37 22.00
N TRP A 431 22.70 -4.76 20.89
CA TRP A 431 23.00 -3.85 19.78
C TRP A 431 21.76 -3.28 19.10
N ALA A 432 20.59 -3.91 19.23
CA ALA A 432 19.31 -3.36 18.78
C ALA A 432 19.05 -1.96 19.36
N SER A 433 19.43 -1.73 20.63
CA SER A 433 19.25 -0.45 21.31
C SER A 433 20.02 0.72 20.66
N THR A 434 21.06 0.43 19.86
CA THR A 434 21.81 1.48 19.16
C THR A 434 20.96 2.20 18.11
N ILE A 435 19.85 1.61 17.65
CA ILE A 435 18.95 2.26 16.70
C ILE A 435 18.33 3.54 17.27
N TYR A 436 18.07 3.61 18.59
CA TYR A 436 17.51 4.82 19.21
C TYR A 436 18.47 6.00 19.07
N ILE A 437 19.77 5.75 19.20
CA ILE A 437 20.82 6.75 19.00
C ILE A 437 20.79 7.23 17.54
N ALA A 438 20.69 6.29 16.58
CA ALA A 438 20.60 6.62 15.17
C ALA A 438 19.36 7.49 14.86
N VAL A 439 18.17 7.12 15.36
CA VAL A 439 16.92 7.86 15.17
C VAL A 439 17.00 9.29 15.74
N ILE A 440 17.48 9.45 16.97
CA ILE A 440 17.58 10.74 17.66
C ILE A 440 18.60 11.66 16.97
N LEU A 441 19.78 11.13 16.63
CA LEU A 441 20.87 11.92 16.04
C LEU A 441 20.65 12.22 14.56
N ASN A 442 19.78 11.47 13.87
CA ASN A 442 19.64 11.54 12.42
C ASN A 442 19.37 12.98 11.90
N GLY A 443 18.50 13.73 12.57
CA GLY A 443 18.18 15.10 12.18
C GLY A 443 19.33 16.11 12.37
N ARG A 444 20.23 15.87 13.32
CA ARG A 444 21.43 16.69 13.54
C ARG A 444 22.52 16.34 12.55
N LEU A 445 22.75 15.05 12.34
CA LEU A 445 23.72 14.52 11.37
C LEU A 445 23.39 14.96 9.94
N GLY A 446 22.12 14.95 9.55
CA GLY A 446 21.69 15.40 8.22
C GLY A 446 21.99 16.88 7.95
N ARG A 447 21.78 17.76 8.95
CA ARG A 447 22.11 19.20 8.81
C ARG A 447 23.62 19.44 8.69
N ALA A 448 24.42 18.74 9.49
CA ALA A 448 25.88 18.81 9.39
C ALA A 448 26.37 18.31 8.01
N PHE A 449 25.82 17.19 7.54
CA PHE A 449 26.13 16.62 6.22
C PHE A 449 25.80 17.60 5.09
N ALA A 450 24.61 18.21 5.11
CA ALA A 450 24.21 19.19 4.08
C ALA A 450 25.17 20.39 4.03
N GLY A 451 25.61 20.89 5.18
CA GLY A 451 26.62 21.95 5.25
C GLY A 451 27.95 21.55 4.60
N ILE A 452 28.41 20.31 4.82
CA ILE A 452 29.64 19.78 4.19
C ILE A 452 29.50 19.67 2.67
N VAL A 453 28.37 19.14 2.19
CA VAL A 453 28.11 18.97 0.74
C VAL A 453 28.11 20.33 0.03
N LEU A 454 27.40 21.32 0.58
CA LEU A 454 27.30 22.65 -0.01
C LEU A 454 28.65 23.39 0.02
N ALA A 455 29.40 23.28 1.12
CA ALA A 455 30.75 23.84 1.21
C ALA A 455 31.74 23.21 0.21
N ARG A 456 31.57 21.92 -0.14
CA ARG A 456 32.36 21.26 -1.19
C ARG A 456 31.96 21.72 -2.59
N ARG A 457 30.66 21.89 -2.86
CA ARG A 457 30.17 22.41 -4.15
C ARG A 457 30.63 23.85 -4.39
N HIS A 458 30.53 24.72 -3.38
CA HIS A 458 31.01 26.09 -3.47
C HIS A 458 32.51 26.17 -3.76
N ARG A 459 33.34 25.35 -3.09
CA ARG A 459 34.79 25.28 -3.37
C ARG A 459 35.10 24.83 -4.80
N LYS A 460 34.35 23.84 -5.33
CA LYS A 460 34.52 23.39 -6.73
C LYS A 460 34.07 24.45 -7.75
N SER A 461 33.02 25.21 -7.46
CA SER A 461 32.57 26.32 -8.32
C SER A 461 33.64 27.43 -8.39
N VAL A 462 34.17 27.85 -7.25
CA VAL A 462 35.23 28.88 -7.18
C VAL A 462 36.52 28.43 -7.89
N ALA A 463 36.90 27.15 -7.76
CA ALA A 463 38.08 26.61 -8.43
C ALA A 463 37.88 26.35 -9.94
N GLY A 464 36.64 26.31 -10.44
CA GLY A 464 36.32 26.13 -11.87
C GLY A 464 36.17 27.43 -12.66
N ILE A 465 36.07 28.58 -11.99
CA ILE A 465 36.00 29.92 -12.60
C ILE A 465 37.42 30.50 -12.84
N SER A 466 38.46 29.86 -12.32
CA SER A 466 39.87 30.29 -12.44
C SER A 466 40.65 29.65 -13.60
N ASN A 467 39.98 28.99 -14.53
CA ASN A 467 40.52 28.49 -15.80
C ASN A 467 39.67 29.07 -16.95
#